data_AF-A0A7K3XCE1-F1
#
_entry.id   AF-A0A7K3XCE1-F1
#
_cell.length_a   1.000
_cell.length_b   1.000
_cell.length_c   1.000
_cell.angle_alpha   90.00
_cell.angle_beta   90.00
_cell.angle_gamma   90.00
#
_symmetry.space_group_name_H-M   'P 1'
#
loop_
_entity.id
_entity.type
_entity.pdbx_description
1 polymer ?
#
loop_
_entity_poly.entity_id
_entity_poly.type
_entity_poly.pdbx_seq_one_letter_code
_entity_poly.pdbx_strand_id
1 'polypeptide(L)'
;MTTDQLARATATPARTVLYRLEQLRTAGLVDYDRPGRQRGSAPHHWWLRPAGARLVTGTSPADGRRPSALFSAHAATITEVWLALREHGPAVGLTLTGWATDRAGWQEWEGSASRWGGASVKRLTPDAVLEAVLDDGQEVAAFIEVDLASMTQTQLRGKLDRYRAYARDEAWRGRFPYCPPLLLLTTTGHRAVTFTRNAARHLGDKSLPGYGRRPVGDFDLIAAHGRLVVAAAGCVRDPARAVTEHAWTLTDPEAAEVTLTAICTERATTAAAAWPAYQRQEAEADRLRRDDTLRRIRVRPRPLLPLLGPAAVDLVSYLLDTHHDPTDPFTPHLDTDATLDALAEWWRRSPRSSGDTPALAATLTRLHQQAWSHQVRQLAHLATSTGEDRPAWYAAAAHLAGRRLLTPAEHHQLGDAPTRDAAQAQVWRYWQPPGHRDEATAPTYPQWRDQQVTAEWTHLSWWQRQRTDRATLAAAFDVEHLTACARCALTIPATDTGDCPGCHHSKRLPHDQCHTVTPLTDLIAALLADTTNDA
;
A
#
# COMPACT_ATOMS: atom_id res chain seq x y z
N MET A 1 23.93 35.55 -27.19
CA MET A 1 24.29 34.71 -28.36
C MET A 1 25.16 35.52 -29.32
N THR A 2 26.00 34.86 -30.13
CA THR A 2 26.73 35.52 -31.21
C THR A 2 25.95 35.57 -32.52
N THR A 3 26.37 36.39 -33.50
CA THR A 3 25.76 36.39 -34.85
C THR A 3 25.82 35.01 -35.50
N ASP A 4 26.93 34.29 -35.37
CA ASP A 4 27.11 32.96 -35.94
C ASP A 4 26.18 31.93 -35.28
N GLN A 5 26.10 31.97 -33.94
CA GLN A 5 25.18 31.14 -33.18
C GLN A 5 23.72 31.40 -33.56
N LEU A 6 23.34 32.65 -33.79
CA LEU A 6 21.99 33.01 -34.25
C LEU A 6 21.73 32.51 -35.69
N ALA A 7 22.75 32.56 -36.56
CA ALA A 7 22.67 32.01 -37.91
C ALA A 7 22.41 30.50 -37.90
N ARG A 8 23.20 29.75 -37.11
CA ARG A 8 23.00 28.32 -36.88
C ARG A 8 21.65 28.03 -36.23
N ALA A 9 21.28 28.76 -35.18
CA ALA A 9 20.02 28.61 -34.46
C ALA A 9 18.80 28.69 -35.39
N THR A 10 18.82 29.63 -36.33
CA THR A 10 17.71 29.95 -37.23
C THR A 10 17.85 29.37 -38.64
N ALA A 11 18.88 28.56 -38.88
CA ALA A 11 19.25 28.05 -40.21
C ALA A 11 19.26 29.16 -41.29
N THR A 12 19.65 30.38 -40.90
CA THR A 12 19.60 31.58 -41.75
C THR A 12 21.03 32.08 -42.00
N PRO A 13 21.40 32.47 -43.23
CA PRO A 13 22.74 32.97 -43.52
C PRO A 13 23.15 34.13 -42.59
N ALA A 14 24.40 34.11 -42.11
CA ALA A 14 24.90 35.08 -41.13
C ALA A 14 24.73 36.54 -41.57
N ARG A 15 24.85 36.83 -42.88
CA ARG A 15 24.61 38.18 -43.44
C ARG A 15 23.16 38.64 -43.25
N THR A 16 22.20 37.74 -43.44
CA THR A 16 20.77 38.03 -43.26
C THR A 16 20.42 38.21 -41.79
N VAL A 17 20.99 37.36 -40.91
CA VAL A 17 20.85 37.50 -39.45
C VAL A 17 21.41 38.85 -38.99
N LEU A 18 22.61 39.21 -39.42
CA LEU A 18 23.23 40.49 -39.09
C LEU A 18 22.38 41.68 -39.56
N TYR A 19 21.88 41.63 -40.80
CA TYR A 19 21.00 42.68 -41.32
C TYR A 19 19.74 42.86 -40.46
N ARG A 20 19.07 41.76 -40.10
CA ARG A 20 17.87 41.80 -39.23
C ARG A 20 18.19 42.29 -37.81
N LEU A 21 19.30 41.85 -37.24
CA LEU A 21 19.73 42.29 -35.91
C LEU A 21 20.07 43.78 -35.89
N GLU A 22 20.64 44.32 -36.97
CA GLU A 22 20.89 45.75 -37.08
C GLU A 22 19.57 46.55 -37.18
N GLN A 23 18.57 46.06 -37.91
CA GLN A 23 17.23 46.67 -37.91
C GLN A 23 16.59 46.67 -36.52
N LEU A 24 16.67 45.55 -35.80
CA LEU A 24 16.18 45.45 -34.41
C LEU A 24 16.96 46.37 -33.46
N ARG A 25 18.25 46.59 -33.71
CA ARG A 25 19.09 47.53 -32.95
C ARG A 25 18.68 48.98 -33.21
N THR A 26 18.44 49.36 -34.47
CA THR A 26 17.91 50.69 -34.83
C THR A 26 16.56 50.93 -34.17
N ALA A 27 15.72 49.91 -34.03
CA ALA A 27 14.45 49.96 -33.31
C ALA A 27 14.60 49.94 -31.77
N GLY A 28 15.82 49.87 -31.23
CA GLY A 28 16.08 49.87 -29.79
C GLY A 28 15.69 48.58 -29.05
N LEU A 29 15.48 47.48 -29.78
CA LEU A 29 15.00 46.21 -29.20
C LEU A 29 16.15 45.29 -28.76
N VAL A 30 17.28 45.35 -29.47
CA VAL A 30 18.50 44.62 -29.14
C VAL A 30 19.68 45.57 -29.08
N ASP A 31 20.78 45.11 -28.50
CA ASP A 31 22.08 45.76 -28.58
C ASP A 31 23.18 44.70 -28.67
N TYR A 32 24.41 45.14 -28.97
CA TYR A 32 25.55 44.23 -29.04
C TYR A 32 26.83 44.80 -28.46
N ASP A 33 27.75 43.89 -28.17
CA ASP A 33 29.12 44.20 -27.80
C ASP A 33 30.10 43.27 -28.53
N ARG A 34 31.37 43.67 -28.60
CA ARG A 34 32.49 42.86 -29.07
C ARG A 34 33.56 42.78 -27.97
N PRO A 35 33.39 41.87 -26.99
CA PRO A 35 34.36 41.68 -25.92
C PRO A 35 35.76 41.40 -26.49
N GLY A 36 36.80 42.04 -25.92
CA GLY A 36 38.20 41.82 -26.28
C GLY A 36 38.78 42.72 -27.38
N ARG A 37 38.03 43.08 -28.43
CA ARG A 37 38.47 44.05 -29.48
C ARG A 37 37.29 44.74 -30.17
N GLN A 38 37.39 46.06 -30.36
CA GLN A 38 36.37 46.88 -31.07
C GLN A 38 36.48 46.83 -32.62
N ARG A 39 37.58 46.31 -33.17
CA ARG A 39 37.81 46.13 -34.62
C ARG A 39 38.39 44.73 -34.90
N GLY A 40 38.12 44.16 -36.08
CA GLY A 40 38.58 42.83 -36.49
C GLY A 40 37.53 41.71 -36.35
N SER A 41 37.98 40.45 -36.29
CA SER A 41 37.18 39.22 -36.34
C SER A 41 36.42 38.83 -35.06
N ALA A 42 36.41 39.70 -34.03
CA ALA A 42 35.69 39.42 -32.79
C ALA A 42 34.16 39.40 -33.03
N PRO A 43 33.44 38.36 -32.59
CA PRO A 43 32.02 38.21 -32.89
C PRO A 43 31.15 39.20 -32.10
N HIS A 44 30.08 39.66 -32.74
CA HIS A 44 29.02 40.43 -32.07
C HIS A 44 28.27 39.56 -31.08
N HIS A 45 28.25 39.95 -29.82
CA HIS A 45 27.44 39.33 -28.77
C HIS A 45 26.17 40.16 -28.59
N TRP A 46 25.03 39.58 -28.92
CA TRP A 46 23.73 40.25 -28.90
C TRP A 46 22.97 39.93 -27.62
N TRP A 47 22.28 40.95 -27.08
CA TRP A 47 21.31 40.80 -25.99
C TRP A 47 20.05 41.64 -26.25
N LEU A 48 18.97 41.26 -25.57
CA LEU A 48 17.72 42.01 -25.59
C LEU A 48 17.82 43.25 -24.71
N ARG A 49 17.38 44.40 -25.23
CA ARG A 49 17.11 45.59 -24.41
C ARG A 49 15.75 45.43 -23.71
N PRO A 50 15.45 46.23 -22.66
CA PRO A 50 14.18 46.13 -21.93
C PRO A 50 12.92 46.12 -22.81
N ALA A 51 12.90 46.93 -23.89
CA ALA A 51 11.80 46.95 -24.84
C ALA A 51 11.67 45.63 -25.62
N GLY A 52 12.78 45.09 -26.12
CA GLY A 52 12.80 43.79 -26.80
C GLY A 52 12.46 42.64 -25.87
N ALA A 53 12.95 42.65 -24.63
CA ALA A 53 12.61 41.65 -23.62
C ALA A 53 11.10 41.63 -23.35
N ARG A 54 10.46 42.79 -23.14
CA ARG A 54 8.99 42.88 -22.93
C ARG A 54 8.19 42.32 -24.10
N LEU A 55 8.64 42.57 -25.33
CA LEU A 55 7.97 42.04 -26.53
C LEU A 55 8.02 40.51 -26.60
N VAL A 56 9.12 39.90 -26.15
CA VAL A 56 9.32 38.44 -26.25
C VAL A 56 8.78 37.70 -25.03
N THR A 57 9.00 38.21 -23.82
CA THR A 57 8.73 37.50 -22.56
C THR A 57 7.61 38.13 -21.73
N GLY A 58 6.94 39.19 -22.23
CA GLY A 58 5.89 39.92 -21.52
C GLY A 58 6.39 40.74 -20.32
N THR A 59 7.68 40.66 -19.98
CA THR A 59 8.30 41.33 -18.83
C THR A 59 9.69 41.85 -19.18
N SER A 60 10.25 42.77 -18.40
CA SER A 60 11.67 43.14 -18.52
C SER A 60 12.42 42.70 -17.26
N PRO A 61 12.96 41.47 -17.23
CA PRO A 61 13.70 41.00 -16.06
C PRO A 61 15.06 41.71 -15.86
N ALA A 62 15.55 42.46 -16.86
CA ALA A 62 16.82 43.17 -16.81
C ALA A 62 16.65 44.70 -16.87
N ASP A 63 17.58 45.43 -16.25
CA ASP A 63 17.65 46.90 -16.22
C ASP A 63 18.23 47.51 -17.51
N GLY A 64 18.53 46.68 -18.51
CA GLY A 64 19.06 47.08 -19.81
C GLY A 64 20.54 47.48 -19.81
N ARG A 65 21.26 47.27 -18.71
CA ARG A 65 22.71 47.51 -18.66
C ARG A 65 23.45 46.56 -19.60
N ARG A 66 24.54 47.07 -20.17
CA ARG A 66 25.48 46.28 -20.97
C ARG A 66 26.00 45.10 -20.12
N PRO A 67 25.88 43.85 -20.60
CA PRO A 67 26.43 42.70 -19.90
C PRO A 67 27.95 42.77 -19.79
N SER A 68 28.52 42.19 -18.74
CA SER A 68 29.98 42.07 -18.63
C SER A 68 30.53 41.11 -19.69
N ALA A 69 31.82 41.26 -20.03
CA ALA A 69 32.49 40.38 -20.98
C ALA A 69 32.43 38.90 -20.54
N LEU A 70 32.63 38.64 -19.23
CA LEU A 70 32.57 37.29 -18.67
C LEU A 70 31.15 36.70 -18.77
N PHE A 71 30.12 37.48 -18.46
CA PHE A 71 28.73 37.04 -18.58
C PHE A 71 28.38 36.74 -20.05
N SER A 72 28.81 37.60 -20.98
CA SER A 72 28.57 37.43 -22.42
C SER A 72 29.22 36.16 -22.95
N ALA A 73 30.47 35.89 -22.54
CA ALA A 73 31.18 34.68 -22.91
C ALA A 73 30.50 33.43 -22.36
N HIS A 74 30.13 33.44 -21.07
CA HIS A 74 29.45 32.32 -20.43
C HIS A 74 28.08 32.02 -21.06
N ALA A 75 27.24 33.03 -21.31
CA ALA A 75 25.96 32.87 -21.99
C ALA A 75 26.12 32.39 -23.46
N ALA A 76 27.15 32.87 -24.17
CA ALA A 76 27.47 32.37 -25.49
C ALA A 76 27.91 30.90 -25.45
N THR A 77 28.67 30.48 -24.44
CA THR A 77 29.04 29.08 -24.26
C THR A 77 27.83 28.20 -23.96
N ILE A 78 26.90 28.60 -23.09
CA ILE A 78 25.64 27.85 -22.86
C ILE A 78 24.88 27.67 -24.18
N THR A 79 24.83 28.72 -25.01
CA THR A 79 24.22 28.63 -26.34
C THR A 79 24.96 27.66 -27.26
N GLU A 80 26.30 27.64 -27.20
CA GLU A 80 27.11 26.73 -28.00
C GLU A 80 26.87 25.27 -27.63
N VAL A 81 26.69 24.97 -26.34
CA VAL A 81 26.33 23.63 -25.87
C VAL A 81 24.98 23.20 -26.43
N TRP A 82 23.98 24.07 -26.40
CA TRP A 82 22.67 23.82 -27.01
C TRP A 82 22.77 23.51 -28.51
N LEU A 83 23.52 24.32 -29.26
CA LEU A 83 23.73 24.09 -30.69
C LEU A 83 24.46 22.78 -30.96
N ALA A 84 25.50 22.47 -30.19
CA ALA A 84 26.25 21.22 -30.32
C ALA A 84 25.36 19.99 -30.07
N LEU A 85 24.52 20.03 -29.04
CA LEU A 85 23.55 18.95 -28.76
C LEU A 85 22.54 18.81 -29.88
N ARG A 86 22.02 19.92 -30.41
CA ARG A 86 21.04 19.91 -31.51
C ARG A 86 21.62 19.42 -32.83
N GLU A 87 22.86 19.80 -33.13
CA GLU A 87 23.51 19.51 -34.42
C GLU A 87 24.22 18.14 -34.44
N HIS A 88 24.78 17.70 -33.31
CA HIS A 88 25.56 16.48 -33.22
C HIS A 88 24.91 15.37 -32.39
N GLY A 89 23.93 15.69 -31.54
CA GLY A 89 23.20 14.71 -30.73
C GLY A 89 22.59 13.57 -31.55
N PRO A 90 21.89 13.84 -32.67
CA PRO A 90 21.27 12.78 -33.47
C PRO A 90 22.28 11.74 -33.99
N ALA A 91 23.53 12.14 -34.24
CA ALA A 91 24.58 11.23 -34.70
C ALA A 91 25.05 10.24 -33.61
N VAL A 92 24.75 10.52 -32.34
CA VAL A 92 25.06 9.67 -31.18
C VAL A 92 23.81 9.14 -30.49
N GLY A 93 22.68 9.13 -31.21
CA GLY A 93 21.42 8.57 -30.74
C GLY A 93 20.73 9.39 -29.65
N LEU A 94 20.92 10.72 -29.65
CA LEU A 94 20.33 11.65 -28.70
C LEU A 94 19.61 12.78 -29.43
N THR A 95 18.28 12.79 -29.40
CA THR A 95 17.47 13.84 -30.03
C THR A 95 16.96 14.83 -29.00
N LEU A 96 17.38 16.09 -29.11
CA LEU A 96 16.98 17.16 -28.19
C LEU A 96 15.46 17.45 -28.32
N THR A 97 14.73 17.36 -27.21
CA THR A 97 13.28 17.66 -27.15
C THR A 97 12.99 18.91 -26.33
N GLY A 98 13.84 19.25 -25.36
CA GLY A 98 13.70 20.42 -24.52
C GLY A 98 15.03 21.03 -24.10
N TRP A 99 15.05 22.36 -24.00
CA TRP A 99 16.19 23.12 -23.52
C TRP A 99 15.71 24.32 -22.70
N ALA A 100 15.95 24.29 -21.40
CA ALA A 100 15.56 25.37 -20.50
C ALA A 100 16.80 26.03 -19.88
N THR A 101 16.85 27.36 -19.89
CA THR A 101 17.94 28.16 -19.30
C THR A 101 17.36 29.22 -18.38
N ASP A 102 18.22 29.77 -17.51
CA ASP A 102 17.83 30.83 -16.57
C ASP A 102 16.57 30.43 -15.77
N ARG A 103 15.67 31.37 -15.45
CA ARG A 103 14.44 31.10 -14.68
C ARG A 103 13.57 29.94 -15.22
N ALA A 104 13.60 29.65 -16.52
CA ALA A 104 12.86 28.50 -17.08
C ALA A 104 13.48 27.15 -16.68
N GLY A 105 14.80 27.11 -16.47
CA GLY A 105 15.53 25.93 -16.02
C GLY A 105 15.63 25.79 -14.49
N TRP A 106 15.23 26.81 -13.72
CA TRP A 106 15.29 26.76 -12.26
C TRP A 106 14.32 25.72 -11.69
N GLN A 107 14.75 25.04 -10.63
CA GLN A 107 13.95 24.09 -9.87
C GLN A 107 13.67 24.69 -8.50
N GLU A 108 12.42 24.71 -8.09
CA GLU A 108 12.00 25.10 -6.74
C GLU A 108 11.24 23.94 -6.10
N TRP A 109 11.54 23.65 -4.84
CA TRP A 109 10.86 22.60 -4.10
C TRP A 109 10.83 22.93 -2.61
N GLU A 110 9.86 22.35 -1.92
CA GLU A 110 9.83 22.33 -0.46
C GLU A 110 10.80 21.26 0.02
N GLY A 111 11.91 21.68 0.63
CA GLY A 111 12.85 20.73 1.20
C GLY A 111 12.30 20.06 2.44
N SER A 112 12.77 18.84 2.74
CA SER A 112 12.40 18.12 3.97
C SER A 112 12.58 19.02 5.19
N ALA A 113 11.56 19.07 6.05
CA ALA A 113 11.56 19.89 7.26
C ALA A 113 12.82 19.61 8.08
N SER A 114 13.48 20.67 8.53
CA SER A 114 14.58 20.51 9.47
C SER A 114 14.06 19.88 10.77
N ARG A 115 14.95 19.25 11.55
CA ARG A 115 14.62 18.67 12.86
C ARG A 115 14.00 19.67 13.85
N TRP A 116 14.03 20.97 13.52
CA TRP A 116 13.57 22.10 14.32
C TRP A 116 12.31 22.80 13.75
N GLY A 117 11.64 22.20 12.76
CA GLY A 117 10.41 22.73 12.16
C GLY A 117 10.67 23.76 11.05
N GLY A 118 9.73 23.84 10.10
CA GLY A 118 9.75 24.74 8.94
C GLY A 118 10.14 24.07 7.62
N ALA A 119 9.24 24.08 6.64
CA ALA A 119 9.56 23.80 5.25
C ALA A 119 10.35 24.98 4.68
N SER A 120 11.55 24.73 4.15
CA SER A 120 12.35 25.75 3.47
C SER A 120 12.17 25.57 1.97
N VAL A 121 11.75 26.62 1.27
CA VAL A 121 11.77 26.63 -0.20
C VAL A 121 13.22 26.65 -0.62
N LYS A 122 13.64 25.56 -1.28
CA LYS A 122 14.98 25.42 -1.85
C LYS A 122 14.91 25.70 -3.34
N ARG A 123 16.03 26.17 -3.91
CA ARG A 123 16.15 26.43 -5.34
C ARG A 123 17.44 25.85 -5.89
N LEU A 124 17.33 25.25 -7.07
CA LEU A 124 18.44 24.79 -7.90
C LEU A 124 18.44 25.62 -9.19
N THR A 125 19.59 26.16 -9.56
CA THR A 125 19.74 27.07 -10.69
C THR A 125 20.82 26.51 -11.64
N PRO A 126 20.50 25.45 -12.40
CA PRO A 126 21.42 24.95 -13.42
C PRO A 126 21.61 26.02 -14.50
N ASP A 127 22.78 26.04 -15.15
CA ASP A 127 23.00 26.91 -16.31
C ASP A 127 22.08 26.50 -17.48
N ALA A 128 21.83 25.19 -17.63
CA ALA A 128 20.78 24.66 -18.49
C ALA A 128 20.20 23.32 -18.00
N VAL A 129 18.95 23.06 -18.40
CA VAL A 129 18.31 21.74 -18.32
C VAL A 129 18.17 21.21 -19.73
N LEU A 130 18.75 20.04 -19.97
CA LEU A 130 18.62 19.25 -21.17
C LEU A 130 17.48 18.24 -20.98
N GLU A 131 16.56 18.19 -21.94
CA GLU A 131 15.59 17.11 -22.12
C GLU A 131 15.75 16.56 -23.54
N ALA A 132 15.84 15.24 -23.67
CA ALA A 132 16.08 14.56 -24.93
C ALA A 132 15.40 13.19 -24.96
N VAL A 133 15.42 12.56 -26.13
CA VAL A 133 14.96 11.20 -26.36
C VAL A 133 16.11 10.40 -26.97
N LEU A 134 16.34 9.21 -26.42
CA LEU A 134 17.28 8.21 -26.97
C LEU A 134 16.66 7.50 -28.19
N ASP A 135 17.49 6.84 -29.01
CA ASP A 135 17.02 6.12 -30.21
C ASP A 135 15.96 5.03 -29.93
N ASP A 136 15.96 4.48 -28.72
CA ASP A 136 14.97 3.50 -28.26
C ASP A 136 13.66 4.13 -27.74
N GLY A 137 13.54 5.46 -27.84
CA GLY A 137 12.38 6.23 -27.42
C GLY A 137 12.37 6.62 -25.94
N GLN A 138 13.40 6.28 -25.16
CA GLN A 138 13.46 6.65 -23.75
C GLN A 138 13.70 8.15 -23.57
N GLU A 139 12.83 8.80 -22.80
CA GLU A 139 13.03 10.18 -22.37
C GLU A 139 14.17 10.27 -21.35
N VAL A 140 15.05 11.25 -21.55
CA VAL A 140 16.23 11.48 -20.70
C VAL A 140 16.35 12.97 -20.39
N ALA A 141 16.86 13.25 -19.20
CA ALA A 141 17.16 14.61 -18.77
C ALA A 141 18.56 14.71 -18.16
N ALA A 142 19.14 15.90 -18.18
CA ALA A 142 20.39 16.22 -17.50
C ALA A 142 20.45 17.71 -17.10
N PHE A 143 21.17 17.99 -16.01
CA PHE A 143 21.54 19.36 -15.64
C PHE A 143 22.93 19.68 -16.17
N ILE A 144 23.08 20.83 -16.81
CA ILE A 144 24.33 21.27 -17.39
C ILE A 144 24.84 22.49 -16.63
N GLU A 145 26.12 22.45 -16.27
CA GLU A 145 26.87 23.57 -15.72
C GLU A 145 28.05 23.89 -16.64
N VAL A 146 28.23 25.17 -16.96
CA VAL A 146 29.31 25.66 -17.79
C VAL A 146 30.31 26.40 -16.92
N ASP A 147 31.57 26.00 -16.97
CA ASP A 147 32.62 26.68 -16.24
C ASP A 147 33.81 27.04 -17.15
N LEU A 148 33.99 28.34 -17.32
CA LEU A 148 35.10 28.92 -18.09
C LEU A 148 36.34 29.13 -17.23
N ALA A 149 36.57 28.26 -16.25
CA ALA A 149 37.57 28.40 -15.19
C ALA A 149 37.40 29.65 -14.31
N SER A 150 36.17 30.18 -14.22
CA SER A 150 35.83 31.34 -13.39
C SER A 150 35.37 30.94 -11.99
N MET A 151 34.97 29.68 -11.78
CA MET A 151 34.48 29.22 -10.48
C MET A 151 35.60 28.72 -9.57
N THR A 152 35.56 29.18 -8.31
CA THR A 152 36.38 28.66 -7.21
C THR A 152 35.88 27.28 -6.75
N GLN A 153 36.75 26.50 -6.09
CA GLN A 153 36.37 25.20 -5.52
C GLN A 153 35.22 25.33 -4.50
N THR A 154 35.18 26.41 -3.72
CA THR A 154 34.09 26.69 -2.78
C THR A 154 32.75 26.89 -3.49
N GLN A 155 32.73 27.59 -4.62
CA GLN A 155 31.52 27.79 -5.41
C GLN A 155 31.02 26.48 -6.04
N LEU A 156 31.94 25.66 -6.56
CA LEU A 156 31.62 24.34 -7.10
C LEU A 156 31.06 23.40 -6.02
N ARG A 157 31.65 23.40 -4.82
CA ARG A 157 31.13 22.66 -3.66
C ARG A 157 29.73 23.12 -3.27
N GLY A 158 29.50 24.43 -3.21
CA GLY A 158 28.18 24.99 -2.93
C GLY A 158 27.13 24.63 -3.98
N LYS A 159 27.51 24.49 -5.27
CA LYS A 159 26.63 23.93 -6.31
C LYS A 159 26.33 22.46 -5.99
N LEU A 160 27.35 21.63 -5.77
CA LEU A 160 27.18 20.21 -5.43
C LEU A 160 26.26 19.98 -4.22
N ASP A 161 26.36 20.81 -3.17
CA ASP A 161 25.47 20.73 -2.01
C ASP A 161 23.99 20.93 -2.38
N ARG A 162 23.70 21.84 -3.32
CA ARG A 162 22.33 22.06 -3.80
C ARG A 162 21.81 20.90 -4.64
N TYR A 163 22.63 20.37 -5.55
CA TYR A 163 22.26 19.17 -6.33
C TYR A 163 22.07 17.95 -5.43
N ARG A 164 22.92 17.78 -4.41
CA ARG A 164 22.76 16.71 -3.42
C ARG A 164 21.47 16.87 -2.63
N ALA A 165 21.12 18.09 -2.21
CA ALA A 165 19.86 18.36 -1.53
C ALA A 165 18.66 18.05 -2.45
N TYR A 166 18.73 18.43 -3.72
CA TYR A 166 17.71 18.14 -4.72
C TYR A 166 17.48 16.63 -4.91
N ALA A 167 18.56 15.86 -5.04
CA ALA A 167 18.50 14.40 -5.17
C ALA A 167 17.97 13.72 -3.90
N ARG A 168 18.50 14.10 -2.73
CA ARG A 168 18.10 13.55 -1.42
C ARG A 168 16.64 13.81 -1.10
N ASP A 169 16.16 14.99 -1.41
CA ASP A 169 14.76 15.38 -1.18
C ASP A 169 13.84 14.84 -2.30
N GLU A 170 14.38 14.07 -3.25
CA GLU A 170 13.68 13.48 -4.41
C GLU A 170 12.87 14.50 -5.23
N ALA A 171 13.34 15.74 -5.29
CA ALA A 171 12.63 16.88 -5.89
C ALA A 171 12.49 16.81 -7.42
N TRP A 172 13.08 15.79 -8.05
CA TRP A 172 12.93 15.45 -9.46
C TRP A 172 11.68 14.61 -9.74
N ARG A 173 11.12 13.94 -8.75
CA ARG A 173 9.95 13.07 -8.95
C ARG A 173 8.76 13.86 -9.48
N GLY A 174 8.07 13.27 -10.45
CA GLY A 174 6.95 13.90 -11.13
C GLY A 174 7.35 14.97 -12.16
N ARG A 175 8.64 15.31 -12.28
CA ARG A 175 9.17 16.20 -13.31
C ARG A 175 10.09 15.49 -14.30
N PHE A 176 10.96 14.62 -13.81
CA PHE A 176 11.93 13.89 -14.61
C PHE A 176 11.79 12.38 -14.39
N PRO A 177 12.19 11.54 -15.37
CA PRO A 177 12.08 10.09 -15.26
C PRO A 177 12.97 9.51 -14.17
N TYR A 178 14.07 10.19 -13.82
CA TYR A 178 15.04 9.83 -12.79
C TYR A 178 15.70 11.10 -12.23
N CYS A 179 16.54 10.98 -11.19
CA CYS A 179 17.38 12.10 -10.73
C CYS A 179 18.37 12.53 -11.83
N PRO A 180 18.21 13.70 -12.48
CA PRO A 180 19.04 14.06 -13.62
C PRO A 180 20.52 14.16 -13.23
N PRO A 181 21.46 13.64 -14.05
CA PRO A 181 22.88 13.78 -13.81
C PRO A 181 23.29 15.25 -13.89
N LEU A 182 24.26 15.63 -13.07
CA LEU A 182 24.96 16.90 -13.15
C LEU A 182 26.15 16.77 -14.10
N LEU A 183 26.11 17.50 -15.21
CA LEU A 183 27.12 17.50 -16.26
C LEU A 183 27.88 18.83 -16.24
N LEU A 184 29.14 18.81 -15.82
CA LEU A 184 30.01 20.00 -15.83
C LEU A 184 30.89 20.05 -17.09
N LEU A 185 30.71 21.08 -17.90
CA LEU A 185 31.64 21.41 -18.98
C LEU A 185 32.68 22.42 -18.49
N THR A 186 33.95 22.03 -18.52
CA THR A 186 35.07 22.85 -18.06
C THR A 186 36.18 22.96 -19.10
N THR A 187 37.18 23.81 -18.82
CA THR A 187 38.21 24.24 -19.78
C THR A 187 39.26 23.18 -20.13
N THR A 188 39.52 22.21 -19.26
CA THR A 188 40.54 21.18 -19.47
C THR A 188 40.16 19.84 -18.83
N GLY A 189 40.67 18.74 -19.37
CA GLY A 189 40.47 17.40 -18.80
C GLY A 189 40.98 17.27 -17.37
N HIS A 190 42.14 17.88 -17.06
CA HIS A 190 42.66 17.91 -15.68
C HIS A 190 41.67 18.55 -14.69
N ARG A 191 41.00 19.64 -15.10
CA ARG A 191 40.00 20.30 -14.26
C ARG A 191 38.74 19.45 -14.11
N ALA A 192 38.32 18.73 -15.15
CA ALA A 192 37.20 17.79 -15.10
C ALA A 192 37.48 16.65 -14.09
N VAL A 193 38.62 15.97 -14.22
CA VAL A 193 39.05 14.90 -13.30
C VAL A 193 39.20 15.40 -11.86
N THR A 194 39.74 16.60 -11.67
CA THR A 194 39.85 17.20 -10.33
C THR A 194 38.49 17.45 -9.71
N PHE A 195 37.53 17.95 -10.51
CA PHE A 195 36.17 18.20 -10.04
C PHE A 195 35.45 16.91 -9.66
N THR A 196 35.48 15.88 -10.51
CA THR A 196 34.78 14.60 -10.24
C THR A 196 35.35 13.89 -9.02
N ARG A 197 36.68 13.87 -8.85
CA ARG A 197 37.34 13.34 -7.65
C ARG A 197 36.91 14.08 -6.37
N ASN A 198 36.83 15.41 -6.43
CA ASN A 198 36.37 16.21 -5.31
C ASN A 198 34.87 16.01 -5.03
N ALA A 199 34.05 15.86 -6.07
CA ALA A 199 32.65 15.51 -5.96
C ALA A 199 32.47 14.15 -5.27
N ALA A 200 33.28 13.14 -5.61
CA ALA A 200 33.26 11.81 -4.99
C ALA A 200 33.47 11.87 -3.48
N ARG A 201 34.56 12.56 -3.09
CA ARG A 201 34.91 12.78 -1.68
C ARG A 201 33.81 13.53 -0.93
N HIS A 202 33.21 14.54 -1.57
CA HIS A 202 32.22 15.41 -0.96
C HIS A 202 30.83 14.77 -0.83
N LEU A 203 30.40 14.02 -1.84
CA LEU A 203 29.16 13.24 -1.79
C LEU A 203 29.25 12.11 -0.78
N GLY A 204 30.47 11.74 -0.36
CA GLY A 204 30.70 10.67 0.60
C GLY A 204 30.33 9.33 0.00
N ASP A 205 30.53 9.19 -1.31
CA ASP A 205 30.36 7.95 -2.05
C ASP A 205 31.48 7.00 -1.62
N LYS A 206 31.33 6.49 -0.39
CA LYS A 206 31.93 5.23 -0.02
C LYS A 206 31.17 4.24 -0.87
N SER A 207 31.67 3.95 -2.07
CA SER A 207 31.30 2.75 -2.82
C SER A 207 31.09 1.67 -1.78
N LEU A 208 29.86 1.17 -1.63
CA LEU A 208 29.56 0.13 -0.64
C LEU A 208 30.63 -0.94 -0.84
N PRO A 209 31.62 -1.07 0.07
CA PRO A 209 32.73 -1.97 -0.17
C PRO A 209 32.11 -3.35 -0.18
N GLY A 210 32.42 -4.16 -1.19
CA GLY A 210 31.89 -5.50 -1.43
C GLY A 210 31.57 -6.32 -0.18
N TYR A 211 30.41 -6.07 0.42
CA TYR A 211 29.81 -6.92 1.43
C TYR A 211 28.93 -7.88 0.66
N GLY A 212 29.44 -9.11 0.56
CA GLY A 212 28.94 -10.30 -0.13
C GLY A 212 27.62 -10.18 -0.87
N ARG A 213 27.64 -10.55 -2.17
CA ARG A 213 26.51 -10.78 -3.08
C ARG A 213 25.16 -11.05 -2.37
N ARG A 214 24.54 -10.01 -1.84
CA ARG A 214 23.12 -10.05 -1.51
C ARG A 214 22.39 -9.82 -2.82
N PRO A 215 21.32 -10.57 -3.11
CA PRO A 215 20.46 -10.24 -4.23
C PRO A 215 20.08 -8.75 -4.14
N VAL A 216 20.21 -8.02 -5.24
CA VAL A 216 19.82 -6.61 -5.32
C VAL A 216 18.34 -6.53 -4.92
N GLY A 217 18.06 -5.83 -3.83
CA GLY A 217 16.71 -5.68 -3.31
C GLY A 217 16.00 -4.46 -3.90
N ASP A 218 14.69 -4.36 -3.65
CA ASP A 218 13.87 -3.22 -4.07
C ASP A 218 14.42 -1.89 -3.55
N PHE A 219 14.95 -1.88 -2.33
CA PHE A 219 15.61 -0.71 -1.75
C PHE A 219 16.83 -0.25 -2.56
N ASP A 220 17.64 -1.19 -3.05
CA ASP A 220 18.86 -0.88 -3.81
C ASP A 220 18.51 -0.29 -5.18
N LEU A 221 17.48 -0.82 -5.85
CA LEU A 221 16.99 -0.31 -7.13
C LEU A 221 16.44 1.11 -6.99
N ILE A 222 15.62 1.36 -5.96
CA ILE A 222 15.05 2.68 -5.66
C ILE A 222 16.15 3.67 -5.29
N ALA A 223 17.13 3.27 -4.49
CA ALA A 223 18.27 4.11 -4.13
C ALA A 223 19.13 4.46 -5.36
N ALA A 224 19.39 3.49 -6.24
CA ALA A 224 20.13 3.71 -7.49
C ALA A 224 19.40 4.69 -8.43
N HIS A 225 18.07 4.60 -8.49
CA HIS A 225 17.22 5.50 -9.26
C HIS A 225 17.26 6.95 -8.78
N GLY A 226 17.27 7.16 -7.45
CA GLY A 226 17.40 8.50 -6.84
C GLY A 226 18.82 9.03 -6.74
N ARG A 227 19.85 8.26 -7.12
CA ARG A 227 21.27 8.64 -6.99
C ARG A 227 21.62 9.82 -7.91
N LEU A 228 22.27 10.84 -7.34
CA LEU A 228 22.90 11.91 -8.11
C LEU A 228 24.16 11.38 -8.81
N VAL A 229 24.11 11.30 -10.13
CA VAL A 229 25.30 11.08 -10.97
C VAL A 229 25.94 12.43 -11.29
N VAL A 230 27.26 12.52 -11.15
CA VAL A 230 28.02 13.72 -11.53
C VAL A 230 29.06 13.32 -12.57
N ALA A 231 29.14 14.07 -13.65
CA ALA A 231 30.12 13.89 -14.70
C ALA A 231 30.74 15.24 -15.08
N ALA A 232 31.96 15.21 -15.61
CA ALA A 232 32.58 16.41 -16.17
C ALA A 232 33.38 16.12 -17.43
N ALA A 233 33.43 17.10 -18.35
CA ALA A 233 34.22 17.03 -19.56
C ALA A 233 35.06 18.30 -19.75
N GLY A 234 36.28 18.11 -20.26
CA GLY A 234 37.29 19.17 -20.43
C GLY A 234 37.19 19.99 -21.72
N CYS A 235 36.06 19.91 -22.43
CA CYS A 235 35.87 20.41 -23.79
C CYS A 235 34.86 21.56 -23.88
N VAL A 236 34.74 22.42 -22.85
CA VAL A 236 33.79 23.55 -22.86
C VAL A 236 33.98 24.54 -24.03
N ARG A 237 35.18 24.60 -24.61
CA ARG A 237 35.50 25.44 -25.78
C ARG A 237 35.16 24.76 -27.12
N ASP A 238 34.86 23.48 -27.09
CA ASP A 238 34.44 22.67 -28.23
C ASP A 238 33.36 21.67 -27.77
N PRO A 239 32.13 22.14 -27.49
CA PRO A 239 31.09 21.29 -26.94
C PRO A 239 30.68 20.14 -27.85
N ALA A 240 30.92 20.23 -29.17
CA ALA A 240 30.66 19.14 -30.10
C ALA A 240 31.39 17.86 -29.69
N ARG A 241 32.66 17.97 -29.25
CA ARG A 241 33.43 16.84 -28.72
C ARG A 241 32.82 16.25 -27.46
N ALA A 242 32.22 17.07 -26.59
CA ALA A 242 31.51 16.57 -25.40
C ALA A 242 30.30 15.71 -25.76
N VAL A 243 29.67 15.99 -26.91
CA VAL A 243 28.50 15.26 -27.39
C VAL A 243 28.94 13.98 -28.10
N THR A 244 29.98 14.03 -28.94
CA THR A 244 30.31 12.94 -29.85
C THR A 244 31.41 11.99 -29.39
N GLU A 245 32.25 12.40 -28.44
CA GLU A 245 33.41 11.63 -28.00
C GLU A 245 33.24 11.06 -26.59
N HIS A 246 34.09 10.08 -26.26
CA HIS A 246 34.33 9.68 -24.87
C HIS A 246 35.10 10.80 -24.18
N ALA A 247 34.40 11.72 -23.55
CA ALA A 247 35.02 12.91 -22.93
C ALA A 247 34.54 13.15 -21.49
N TRP A 248 33.55 12.39 -21.02
CA TRP A 248 32.97 12.57 -19.69
C TRP A 248 33.64 11.65 -18.68
N THR A 249 34.22 12.20 -17.63
CA THR A 249 34.66 11.44 -16.45
C THR A 249 33.53 11.43 -15.43
N LEU A 250 33.23 10.28 -14.82
CA LEU A 250 32.25 10.16 -13.74
C LEU A 250 32.87 10.49 -12.37
N THR A 251 32.03 10.63 -11.36
CA THR A 251 32.43 10.75 -9.94
C THR A 251 33.36 9.62 -9.49
N ASP A 252 33.21 8.42 -10.04
CA ASP A 252 34.09 7.31 -9.73
C ASP A 252 35.54 7.62 -10.19
N PRO A 253 36.51 7.69 -9.26
CA PRO A 253 37.89 8.04 -9.58
C PRO A 253 38.60 7.01 -10.48
N GLU A 254 38.06 5.80 -10.64
CA GLU A 254 38.58 4.76 -11.53
C GLU A 254 37.84 4.69 -12.88
N ALA A 255 36.79 5.50 -13.09
CA ALA A 255 36.03 5.47 -14.34
C ALA A 255 36.83 6.04 -15.52
N ALA A 256 36.86 5.27 -16.61
CA ALA A 256 37.30 5.75 -17.92
C ALA A 256 36.34 6.84 -18.46
N GLU A 257 36.78 7.54 -19.50
CA GLU A 257 35.91 8.49 -20.20
C GLU A 257 34.72 7.76 -20.85
N VAL A 258 33.52 8.30 -20.65
CA VAL A 258 32.26 7.79 -21.21
C VAL A 258 31.64 8.83 -22.14
N THR A 259 30.68 8.40 -22.96
CA THR A 259 29.89 9.30 -23.81
C THR A 259 28.71 9.87 -23.03
N LEU A 260 28.19 11.02 -23.48
CA LEU A 260 26.96 11.60 -22.93
C LEU A 260 25.79 10.62 -23.01
N THR A 261 25.61 9.98 -24.17
CA THR A 261 24.56 9.00 -24.40
C THR A 261 24.65 7.85 -23.41
N ALA A 262 25.85 7.31 -23.15
CA ALA A 262 26.03 6.22 -22.18
C ALA A 262 25.59 6.60 -20.75
N ILE A 263 25.88 7.85 -20.32
CA ILE A 263 25.40 8.35 -19.02
C ILE A 263 23.88 8.36 -18.99
N CYS A 264 23.24 8.93 -20.01
CA CYS A 264 21.79 9.01 -20.11
C CYS A 264 21.13 7.61 -20.19
N THR A 265 21.69 6.68 -20.97
CA THR A 265 21.22 5.30 -21.08
C THR A 265 21.30 4.54 -19.76
N GLU A 266 22.38 4.71 -18.98
CA GLU A 266 22.49 4.10 -17.64
C GLU A 266 21.40 4.60 -16.70
N ARG A 267 21.10 5.90 -16.73
CA ARG A 267 20.02 6.47 -15.92
C ARG A 267 18.65 5.95 -16.33
N ALA A 268 18.36 5.93 -17.63
CA ALA A 268 17.08 5.43 -18.15
C ALA A 268 16.89 3.93 -17.83
N THR A 269 17.95 3.13 -17.98
CA THR A 269 17.94 1.71 -17.60
C THR A 269 17.69 1.52 -16.11
N THR A 270 18.35 2.31 -15.26
CA THR A 270 18.16 2.27 -13.81
C THR A 270 16.73 2.65 -13.41
N ALA A 271 16.14 3.65 -14.09
CA ALA A 271 14.75 4.04 -13.85
C ALA A 271 13.77 2.91 -14.20
N ALA A 272 13.95 2.30 -15.38
CA ALA A 272 13.13 1.16 -15.81
C ALA A 272 13.25 -0.02 -14.82
N ALA A 273 14.46 -0.30 -14.32
CA ALA A 273 14.69 -1.37 -13.34
C ALA A 273 14.06 -1.09 -11.96
N ALA A 274 13.96 0.18 -11.55
CA ALA A 274 13.35 0.56 -10.28
C ALA A 274 11.82 0.58 -10.31
N TRP A 275 11.20 0.69 -11.49
CA TRP A 275 9.75 0.80 -11.61
C TRP A 275 8.97 -0.38 -10.97
N PRO A 276 9.31 -1.66 -11.22
CA PRO A 276 8.66 -2.78 -10.55
C PRO A 276 8.85 -2.78 -9.02
N ALA A 277 9.96 -2.23 -8.52
CA ALA A 277 10.21 -2.12 -7.08
C ALA A 277 9.28 -1.09 -6.42
N TYR A 278 9.04 0.06 -7.07
CA TYR A 278 8.04 1.01 -6.59
C TYR A 278 6.64 0.41 -6.56
N GLN A 279 6.24 -0.31 -7.62
CA GLN A 279 4.92 -0.95 -7.67
C GLN A 279 4.72 -1.96 -6.54
N ARG A 280 5.76 -2.76 -6.23
CA ARG A 280 5.72 -3.68 -5.09
C ARG A 280 5.66 -2.95 -3.75
N GLN A 281 6.44 -1.89 -3.57
CA GLN A 281 6.41 -1.09 -2.34
C GLN A 281 5.03 -0.43 -2.12
N GLU A 282 4.42 0.07 -3.19
CA GLU A 282 3.08 0.65 -3.14
C GLU A 282 2.02 -0.42 -2.83
N ALA A 283 2.06 -1.56 -3.51
CA ALA A 283 1.17 -2.68 -3.24
C ALA A 283 1.31 -3.21 -1.81
N GLU A 284 2.53 -3.29 -1.27
CA GLU A 284 2.78 -3.67 0.12
C GLU A 284 2.22 -2.64 1.08
N ALA A 285 2.43 -1.35 0.82
CA ALA A 285 1.89 -0.29 1.63
C ALA A 285 0.34 -0.29 1.61
N ASP A 286 -0.27 -0.57 0.46
CA ASP A 286 -1.71 -0.75 0.32
C ASP A 286 -2.22 -1.98 1.08
N ARG A 287 -1.51 -3.10 1.01
CA ARG A 287 -1.82 -4.30 1.78
C ARG A 287 -1.77 -4.02 3.28
N LEU A 288 -0.72 -3.36 3.78
CA LEU A 288 -0.62 -2.99 5.20
C LEU A 288 -1.73 -2.02 5.62
N ARG A 289 -2.08 -1.04 4.76
CA ARG A 289 -3.22 -0.13 5.00
C ARG A 289 -4.54 -0.89 5.05
N ARG A 290 -4.76 -1.85 4.16
CA ARG A 290 -5.93 -2.73 4.13
C ARG A 290 -6.00 -3.54 5.42
N ASP A 291 -4.93 -4.24 5.78
CA ASP A 291 -4.90 -5.11 6.96
C ASP A 291 -5.09 -4.35 8.27
N ASP A 292 -4.49 -3.16 8.40
CA ASP A 292 -4.74 -2.27 9.54
C ASP A 292 -6.21 -1.83 9.61
N THR A 293 -6.82 -1.51 8.47
CA THR A 293 -8.23 -1.14 8.39
C THR A 293 -9.13 -2.30 8.84
N LEU A 294 -8.92 -3.49 8.30
CA LEU A 294 -9.68 -4.70 8.65
C LEU A 294 -9.50 -5.08 10.11
N ARG A 295 -8.28 -4.94 10.65
CA ARG A 295 -8.00 -5.16 12.08
C ARG A 295 -8.81 -4.21 12.97
N ARG A 296 -8.92 -2.92 12.61
CA ARG A 296 -9.73 -1.94 13.35
C ARG A 296 -11.22 -2.32 13.31
N ILE A 297 -11.72 -2.72 12.15
CA ILE A 297 -13.11 -3.19 11.97
C ILE A 297 -13.37 -4.41 12.86
N ARG A 298 -12.48 -5.42 12.82
CA ARG A 298 -12.59 -6.64 13.62
C ARG A 298 -12.69 -6.37 15.11
N VAL A 299 -11.87 -5.46 15.64
CA VAL A 299 -11.85 -5.15 17.08
C VAL A 299 -13.13 -4.43 17.52
N ARG A 300 -13.77 -3.67 16.63
CA ARG A 300 -15.00 -2.91 16.94
C ARG A 300 -15.97 -2.94 15.75
N PRO A 301 -16.72 -4.03 15.56
CA PRO A 301 -17.70 -4.12 14.47
C PRO A 301 -19.00 -3.37 14.77
N ARG A 302 -19.31 -3.08 16.05
CA ARG A 302 -20.56 -2.41 16.47
C ARG A 302 -20.89 -1.09 15.75
N PRO A 303 -19.93 -0.19 15.46
CA PRO A 303 -20.19 1.03 14.69
C PRO A 303 -20.71 0.79 13.27
N LEU A 304 -20.53 -0.43 12.72
CA LEU A 304 -21.05 -0.79 11.40
C LEU A 304 -22.56 -1.07 11.41
N LEU A 305 -23.14 -1.45 12.55
CA LEU A 305 -24.55 -1.84 12.64
C LEU A 305 -25.51 -0.78 12.08
N PRO A 306 -25.45 0.51 12.47
CA PRO A 306 -26.34 1.52 11.91
C PRO A 306 -26.06 1.85 10.43
N LEU A 307 -24.91 1.44 9.88
CA LEU A 307 -24.50 1.77 8.52
C LEU A 307 -24.81 0.64 7.53
N LEU A 308 -24.55 -0.61 7.92
CA LEU A 308 -24.62 -1.78 7.04
C LEU A 308 -25.74 -2.75 7.44
N GLY A 309 -26.29 -2.62 8.65
CA GLY A 309 -27.31 -3.53 9.18
C GLY A 309 -26.74 -4.81 9.80
N PRO A 310 -27.57 -5.59 10.52
CA PRO A 310 -27.14 -6.72 11.32
C PRO A 310 -26.55 -7.88 10.50
N ALA A 311 -27.19 -8.27 9.39
CA ALA A 311 -26.72 -9.36 8.53
C ALA A 311 -25.32 -9.10 7.95
N ALA A 312 -25.08 -7.88 7.48
CA ALA A 312 -23.78 -7.48 6.96
C ALA A 312 -22.71 -7.53 8.06
N VAL A 313 -23.01 -7.04 9.27
CA VAL A 313 -22.07 -7.06 10.40
C VAL A 313 -21.78 -8.48 10.90
N ASP A 314 -22.79 -9.35 10.89
CA ASP A 314 -22.63 -10.76 11.22
C ASP A 314 -21.68 -11.46 10.23
N LEU A 315 -21.88 -11.25 8.92
CA LEU A 315 -20.96 -11.74 7.89
C LEU A 315 -19.55 -11.19 8.07
N VAL A 316 -19.39 -9.88 8.28
CA VAL A 316 -18.06 -9.27 8.48
C VAL A 316 -17.36 -9.84 9.70
N SER A 317 -18.10 -10.06 10.79
CA SER A 317 -17.55 -10.69 12.00
C SER A 317 -17.11 -12.13 11.72
N TYR A 318 -17.90 -12.88 10.96
CA TYR A 318 -17.57 -14.24 10.52
C TYR A 318 -16.32 -14.29 9.63
N LEU A 319 -16.21 -13.42 8.62
CA LEU A 319 -15.06 -13.38 7.70
C LEU A 319 -13.76 -12.89 8.35
N LEU A 320 -13.86 -12.06 9.39
CA LEU A 320 -12.70 -11.52 10.12
C LEU A 320 -12.31 -12.35 11.35
N ASP A 321 -13.02 -13.44 11.64
CA ASP A 321 -12.71 -14.33 12.75
C ASP A 321 -11.31 -14.95 12.56
N THR A 322 -10.53 -15.04 13.65
CA THR A 322 -9.17 -15.59 13.62
C THR A 322 -9.11 -17.08 13.33
N HIS A 323 -10.22 -17.80 13.52
CA HIS A 323 -10.34 -19.23 13.27
C HIS A 323 -10.97 -19.53 11.91
N HIS A 324 -11.16 -18.52 11.05
CA HIS A 324 -11.72 -18.73 9.71
C HIS A 324 -10.81 -19.64 8.87
N ASP A 325 -11.34 -20.80 8.48
CA ASP A 325 -10.67 -21.80 7.65
C ASP A 325 -11.45 -21.98 6.34
N PRO A 326 -10.87 -21.61 5.18
CA PRO A 326 -11.53 -21.76 3.88
C PRO A 326 -11.73 -23.22 3.45
N THR A 327 -11.10 -24.18 4.14
CA THR A 327 -11.21 -25.62 3.86
C THR A 327 -12.28 -26.32 4.71
N ASP A 328 -12.84 -25.65 5.71
CA ASP A 328 -13.91 -26.21 6.54
C ASP A 328 -15.20 -26.41 5.73
N PRO A 329 -15.89 -27.57 5.81
CA PRO A 329 -17.13 -27.83 5.10
C PRO A 329 -18.24 -26.80 5.35
N PHE A 330 -18.28 -26.17 6.53
CA PHE A 330 -19.23 -25.11 6.88
C PHE A 330 -18.83 -23.73 6.35
N THR A 331 -17.62 -23.57 5.83
CA THR A 331 -17.19 -22.33 5.20
C THR A 331 -17.72 -22.24 3.78
N PRO A 332 -18.58 -21.26 3.45
CA PRO A 332 -19.09 -21.09 2.10
C PRO A 332 -17.98 -20.64 1.14
N HIS A 333 -18.05 -21.06 -0.12
CA HIS A 333 -17.19 -20.55 -1.18
C HIS A 333 -17.59 -19.13 -1.57
N LEU A 334 -17.06 -18.15 -0.85
CA LEU A 334 -17.22 -16.72 -1.12
C LEU A 334 -15.89 -16.15 -1.62
N ASP A 335 -15.97 -15.07 -2.42
CA ASP A 335 -14.80 -14.25 -2.74
C ASP A 335 -14.45 -13.36 -1.55
N THR A 336 -13.86 -13.98 -0.52
CA THR A 336 -13.54 -13.33 0.76
C THR A 336 -12.59 -12.16 0.55
N ASP A 337 -11.57 -12.32 -0.29
CA ASP A 337 -10.58 -11.26 -0.52
C ASP A 337 -11.20 -10.03 -1.18
N ALA A 338 -11.97 -10.20 -2.26
CA ALA A 338 -12.65 -9.08 -2.91
C ALA A 338 -13.68 -8.41 -1.98
N THR A 339 -14.37 -9.20 -1.15
CA THR A 339 -15.35 -8.68 -0.18
C THR A 339 -14.66 -7.83 0.89
N LEU A 340 -13.54 -8.31 1.44
CA LEU A 340 -12.75 -7.59 2.45
C LEU A 340 -12.06 -6.35 1.85
N ASP A 341 -11.63 -6.40 0.59
CA ASP A 341 -11.10 -5.24 -0.14
C ASP A 341 -12.16 -4.15 -0.29
N ALA A 342 -13.37 -4.52 -0.75
CA ALA A 342 -14.48 -3.59 -0.90
C ALA A 342 -14.86 -2.94 0.44
N LEU A 343 -14.88 -3.73 1.53
CA LEU A 343 -15.14 -3.24 2.88
C LEU A 343 -14.07 -2.27 3.37
N ALA A 344 -12.79 -2.63 3.21
CA ALA A 344 -11.66 -1.79 3.64
C ALA A 344 -11.66 -0.45 2.88
N GLU A 345 -11.91 -0.50 1.57
CA GLU A 345 -11.97 0.70 0.74
C GLU A 345 -13.16 1.60 1.10
N TRP A 346 -14.34 1.02 1.30
CA TRP A 346 -15.51 1.78 1.77
C TRP A 346 -15.26 2.44 3.14
N TRP A 347 -14.63 1.72 4.09
CA TRP A 347 -14.32 2.26 5.42
C TRP A 347 -13.34 3.43 5.35
N ARG A 348 -12.33 3.37 4.47
CA ARG A 348 -11.39 4.50 4.26
C ARG A 348 -12.07 5.74 3.71
N ARG A 349 -13.12 5.58 2.89
CA ARG A 349 -13.87 6.69 2.28
C ARG A 349 -14.99 7.24 3.18
N SER A 350 -15.57 6.43 4.06
CA SER A 350 -16.63 6.83 5.00
C SER A 350 -16.07 7.51 6.24
N PRO A 351 -16.12 8.86 6.29
CA PRO A 351 -17.41 9.54 6.44
C PRO A 351 -17.78 10.49 5.29
N ARG A 352 -17.09 10.46 4.15
CA ARG A 352 -17.19 11.48 3.08
C ARG A 352 -18.11 11.10 1.91
N SER A 353 -18.48 9.84 1.73
CA SER A 353 -19.36 9.41 0.63
C SER A 353 -20.48 8.49 1.12
N SER A 354 -21.65 9.06 1.41
CA SER A 354 -22.85 8.30 1.80
C SER A 354 -23.47 7.47 0.66
N GLY A 355 -23.07 7.72 -0.60
CA GLY A 355 -23.69 7.12 -1.79
C GLY A 355 -23.47 5.61 -1.96
N ASP A 356 -22.32 5.08 -1.53
CA ASP A 356 -21.94 3.68 -1.79
C ASP A 356 -22.39 2.72 -0.68
N THR A 357 -22.75 3.25 0.49
CA THR A 357 -23.14 2.45 1.67
C THR A 357 -24.32 1.50 1.39
N PRO A 358 -25.41 1.93 0.70
CA PRO A 358 -26.52 1.02 0.41
C PRO A 358 -26.13 -0.15 -0.50
N ALA A 359 -25.27 0.09 -1.50
CA ALA A 359 -24.83 -0.95 -2.43
C ALA A 359 -23.92 -1.98 -1.75
N LEU A 360 -23.01 -1.53 -0.89
CA LEU A 360 -22.18 -2.42 -0.07
C LEU A 360 -23.04 -3.23 0.91
N ALA A 361 -23.94 -2.57 1.63
CA ALA A 361 -24.84 -3.23 2.58
C ALA A 361 -25.67 -4.33 1.89
N ALA A 362 -26.29 -4.02 0.73
CA ALA A 362 -27.05 -5.00 -0.04
C ALA A 362 -26.18 -6.19 -0.50
N THR A 363 -24.95 -5.92 -0.92
CA THR A 363 -24.00 -6.97 -1.32
C THR A 363 -23.64 -7.88 -0.14
N LEU A 364 -23.29 -7.30 1.01
CA LEU A 364 -22.95 -8.05 2.22
C LEU A 364 -24.14 -8.83 2.78
N THR A 365 -25.35 -8.28 2.75
CA THR A 365 -26.57 -9.00 3.15
C THR A 365 -26.85 -10.19 2.24
N ARG A 366 -26.64 -10.06 0.92
CA ARG A 366 -26.79 -11.19 -0.01
C ARG A 366 -25.74 -12.28 0.25
N LEU A 367 -24.48 -11.90 0.47
CA LEU A 367 -23.41 -12.83 0.81
C LEU A 367 -23.66 -13.51 2.17
N HIS A 368 -24.23 -12.79 3.13
CA HIS A 368 -24.66 -13.33 4.43
C HIS A 368 -25.71 -14.42 4.23
N GLN A 369 -26.75 -14.14 3.43
CA GLN A 369 -27.78 -15.13 3.12
C GLN A 369 -27.20 -16.38 2.46
N GLN A 370 -26.26 -16.23 1.52
CA GLN A 370 -25.57 -17.35 0.90
C GLN A 370 -24.78 -18.19 1.91
N ALA A 371 -24.04 -17.53 2.79
CA ALA A 371 -23.30 -18.18 3.88
C ALA A 371 -24.24 -18.93 4.83
N TRP A 372 -25.35 -18.29 5.20
CA TRP A 372 -26.35 -18.84 6.09
C TRP A 372 -27.01 -20.09 5.49
N SER A 373 -27.48 -20.01 4.24
CA SER A 373 -28.07 -21.17 3.56
C SER A 373 -27.08 -22.32 3.35
N HIS A 374 -25.79 -22.01 3.16
CA HIS A 374 -24.73 -23.02 3.13
C HIS A 374 -24.61 -23.74 4.48
N GLN A 375 -24.49 -23.01 5.59
CA GLN A 375 -24.37 -23.58 6.93
C GLN A 375 -25.60 -24.42 7.33
N VAL A 376 -26.81 -23.98 6.97
CA VAL A 376 -28.04 -24.76 7.18
C VAL A 376 -27.98 -26.10 6.45
N ARG A 377 -27.57 -26.11 5.18
CA ARG A 377 -27.45 -27.35 4.38
C ARG A 377 -26.37 -28.28 4.92
N GLN A 378 -25.25 -27.75 5.40
CA GLN A 378 -24.20 -28.55 6.02
C GLN A 378 -24.65 -29.17 7.35
N LEU A 379 -25.35 -28.41 8.20
CA LEU A 379 -25.93 -28.94 9.42
C LEU A 379 -26.94 -30.07 9.13
N ALA A 380 -27.79 -29.89 8.10
CA ALA A 380 -28.72 -30.93 7.67
C ALA A 380 -28.02 -32.20 7.16
N HIS A 381 -26.94 -32.03 6.39
CA HIS A 381 -26.13 -33.14 5.90
C HIS A 381 -25.49 -33.93 7.04
N LEU A 382 -24.92 -33.23 8.04
CA LEU A 382 -24.37 -33.88 9.22
C LEU A 382 -25.44 -34.65 10.00
N ALA A 383 -26.59 -34.03 10.26
CA ALA A 383 -27.68 -34.68 10.99
C ALA A 383 -28.21 -35.93 10.28
N THR A 384 -28.31 -35.90 8.96
CA THR A 384 -28.83 -37.02 8.17
C THR A 384 -27.81 -38.15 8.00
N SER A 385 -26.53 -37.81 7.85
CA SER A 385 -25.48 -38.81 7.54
C SER A 385 -25.11 -39.69 8.73
N THR A 386 -25.19 -39.17 9.96
CA THR A 386 -24.92 -39.97 11.17
C THR A 386 -26.18 -40.67 11.71
N GLY A 387 -27.35 -40.08 11.50
CA GLY A 387 -28.60 -40.50 12.15
C GLY A 387 -28.58 -40.31 13.68
N GLU A 388 -27.61 -39.55 14.19
CA GLU A 388 -27.44 -39.30 15.62
C GLU A 388 -28.11 -37.99 16.06
N ASP A 389 -28.41 -37.90 17.36
CA ASP A 389 -28.87 -36.67 17.99
C ASP A 389 -27.74 -36.12 18.87
N ARG A 390 -27.27 -34.90 18.59
CA ARG A 390 -26.19 -34.25 19.35
C ARG A 390 -26.67 -32.91 19.92
N PRO A 391 -26.57 -32.66 21.24
CA PRO A 391 -27.01 -31.40 21.85
C PRO A 391 -26.41 -30.13 21.22
N ALA A 392 -25.15 -30.16 20.79
CA ALA A 392 -24.50 -29.03 20.13
C ALA A 392 -25.21 -28.63 18.81
N TRP A 393 -25.82 -29.58 18.11
CA TRP A 393 -26.54 -29.32 16.86
C TRP A 393 -27.84 -28.53 17.10
N TYR A 394 -28.48 -28.69 18.27
CA TYR A 394 -29.62 -27.84 18.65
C TYR A 394 -29.18 -26.40 18.94
N ALA A 395 -27.99 -26.19 19.50
CA ALA A 395 -27.43 -24.85 19.67
C ALA A 395 -27.16 -24.21 18.31
N ALA A 396 -26.55 -24.95 17.38
CA ALA A 396 -26.32 -24.49 16.02
C ALA A 396 -27.63 -24.14 15.28
N ALA A 397 -28.62 -25.04 15.34
CA ALA A 397 -29.94 -24.80 14.74
C ALA A 397 -30.62 -23.54 15.33
N ALA A 398 -30.54 -23.34 16.65
CA ALA A 398 -31.09 -22.14 17.29
C ALA A 398 -30.39 -20.85 16.87
N HIS A 399 -29.08 -20.88 16.64
CA HIS A 399 -28.33 -19.73 16.14
C HIS A 399 -28.70 -19.40 14.69
N LEU A 400 -28.79 -20.42 13.84
CA LEU A 400 -29.21 -20.25 12.45
C LEU A 400 -30.66 -19.77 12.36
N ALA A 401 -31.57 -20.24 13.23
CA ALA A 401 -32.95 -19.75 13.30
C ALA A 401 -33.01 -18.25 13.65
N GLY A 402 -32.04 -17.74 14.41
CA GLY A 402 -31.87 -16.32 14.69
C GLY A 402 -31.19 -15.53 13.56
N ARG A 403 -31.00 -16.11 12.37
CA ARG A 403 -30.24 -15.55 11.23
C ARG A 403 -28.81 -15.14 11.60
N ARG A 404 -28.20 -15.83 12.58
CA ARG A 404 -26.79 -15.67 12.96
C ARG A 404 -25.97 -16.77 12.33
N LEU A 405 -24.87 -16.41 11.67
CA LEU A 405 -23.88 -17.38 11.20
C LEU A 405 -23.22 -18.06 12.40
N LEU A 406 -22.96 -19.35 12.25
CA LEU A 406 -22.09 -20.09 13.15
C LEU A 406 -20.66 -19.59 12.95
N THR A 407 -19.96 -19.34 14.05
CA THR A 407 -18.55 -18.93 13.99
C THR A 407 -17.67 -20.11 13.57
N PRO A 408 -16.47 -19.87 13.03
CA PRO A 408 -15.56 -20.96 12.70
C PRO A 408 -15.21 -21.86 13.90
N ALA A 409 -15.13 -21.29 15.11
CA ALA A 409 -14.95 -22.08 16.32
C ALA A 409 -16.14 -23.00 16.62
N GLU A 410 -17.36 -22.56 16.32
CA GLU A 410 -18.57 -23.38 16.46
C GLU A 410 -18.60 -24.49 15.40
N HIS A 411 -18.12 -24.26 14.17
CA HIS A 411 -18.01 -25.30 13.12
C HIS A 411 -17.21 -26.50 13.60
N HIS A 412 -16.01 -26.23 14.12
CA HIS A 412 -15.10 -27.26 14.60
C HIS A 412 -15.71 -28.11 15.73
N GLN A 413 -16.47 -27.48 16.63
CA GLN A 413 -17.13 -28.16 17.73
C GLN A 413 -18.25 -29.11 17.31
N LEU A 414 -18.86 -28.93 16.13
CA LEU A 414 -19.99 -29.75 15.69
C LEU A 414 -19.61 -31.17 15.30
N GLY A 415 -18.42 -31.36 14.72
CA GLY A 415 -17.92 -32.67 14.30
C GLY A 415 -17.55 -33.58 15.47
N ASP A 416 -16.93 -32.99 16.50
CA ASP A 416 -16.46 -33.70 17.70
C ASP A 416 -17.48 -33.70 18.85
N ALA A 417 -18.65 -33.09 18.66
CA ALA A 417 -19.68 -33.02 19.68
C ALA A 417 -20.11 -34.42 20.14
N PRO A 418 -20.30 -34.66 21.45
CA PRO A 418 -20.79 -35.93 21.94
C PRO A 418 -22.24 -36.18 21.46
N THR A 419 -22.59 -37.45 21.27
CA THR A 419 -23.99 -37.87 21.12
C THR A 419 -24.79 -37.52 22.36
N ARG A 420 -26.13 -37.44 22.24
CA ARG A 420 -27.02 -37.18 23.37
C ARG A 420 -26.77 -38.16 24.51
N ASP A 421 -26.62 -39.44 24.23
CA ASP A 421 -26.36 -40.47 25.24
C ASP A 421 -24.99 -40.27 25.91
N ALA A 422 -23.95 -39.93 25.14
CA ALA A 422 -22.63 -39.66 25.69
C ALA A 422 -22.63 -38.39 26.56
N ALA A 423 -23.29 -37.32 26.10
CA ALA A 423 -23.49 -36.11 26.87
C ALA A 423 -24.30 -36.38 28.15
N GLN A 424 -25.33 -37.21 28.06
CA GLN A 424 -26.18 -37.59 29.19
C GLN A 424 -25.39 -38.40 30.23
N ALA A 425 -24.57 -39.35 29.78
CA ALA A 425 -23.66 -40.09 30.65
C ALA A 425 -22.64 -39.18 31.33
N GLN A 426 -22.17 -38.14 30.63
CA GLN A 426 -21.27 -37.13 31.21
C GLN A 426 -21.96 -36.34 32.32
N VAL A 427 -23.22 -35.90 32.14
CA VAL A 427 -23.99 -35.24 33.21
C VAL A 427 -24.05 -36.12 34.45
N TRP A 428 -24.34 -37.42 34.28
CA TRP A 428 -24.44 -38.37 35.39
C TRP A 428 -23.12 -38.68 36.06
N ARG A 429 -22.00 -38.61 35.33
CA ARG A 429 -20.66 -38.82 35.88
C ARG A 429 -20.24 -37.70 36.84
N TYR A 430 -20.64 -36.46 36.56
CA TYR A 430 -20.22 -35.29 37.35
C TYR A 430 -21.26 -34.83 38.37
N TRP A 431 -22.47 -35.37 38.33
CA TRP A 431 -23.48 -35.07 39.33
C TRP A 431 -23.14 -35.68 40.68
N GLN A 432 -23.40 -34.91 41.74
CA GLN A 432 -23.28 -35.36 43.12
C GLN A 432 -24.63 -35.21 43.84
N PRO A 433 -25.04 -36.19 44.66
CA PRO A 433 -26.27 -36.09 45.43
C PRO A 433 -26.20 -34.97 46.48
N PRO A 434 -27.33 -34.34 46.83
CA PRO A 434 -27.41 -33.44 47.98
C PRO A 434 -26.90 -34.14 49.25
N GLY A 435 -25.99 -33.50 49.99
CA GLY A 435 -25.41 -34.04 51.22
C GLY A 435 -24.18 -34.93 51.06
N HIS A 436 -23.78 -35.29 49.83
CA HIS A 436 -22.65 -36.19 49.54
C HIS A 436 -21.49 -35.51 48.79
N ARG A 437 -21.34 -34.18 48.92
CA ARG A 437 -20.32 -33.40 48.16
C ARG A 437 -18.87 -33.76 48.50
N ASP A 438 -18.62 -34.29 49.70
CA ASP A 438 -17.28 -34.59 50.22
C ASP A 438 -16.96 -36.09 50.25
N GLU A 439 -17.82 -36.95 49.72
CA GLU A 439 -17.61 -38.40 49.71
C GLU A 439 -16.88 -38.88 48.45
N ALA A 440 -15.78 -39.61 48.65
CA ALA A 440 -14.96 -40.15 47.55
C ALA A 440 -15.70 -41.17 46.65
N THR A 441 -16.84 -41.69 47.12
CA THR A 441 -17.66 -42.69 46.42
C THR A 441 -19.15 -42.29 46.44
N ALA A 442 -19.44 -41.06 46.05
CA ALA A 442 -20.83 -40.63 45.86
C ALA A 442 -21.53 -41.50 44.79
N PRO A 443 -22.78 -41.95 45.03
CA PRO A 443 -23.53 -42.73 44.05
C PRO A 443 -23.87 -41.90 42.82
N THR A 444 -23.85 -42.54 41.64
CA THR A 444 -24.38 -41.95 40.41
C THR A 444 -25.89 -41.68 40.54
N TYR A 445 -26.43 -40.77 39.72
CA TYR A 445 -27.86 -40.46 39.77
C TYR A 445 -28.77 -41.70 39.69
N PRO A 446 -28.56 -42.67 38.75
CA PRO A 446 -29.37 -43.88 38.72
C PRO A 446 -29.30 -44.72 40.00
N GLN A 447 -28.12 -44.79 40.63
CA GLN A 447 -27.94 -45.52 41.90
C GLN A 447 -28.64 -44.80 43.06
N TRP A 448 -28.50 -43.47 43.13
CA TRP A 448 -29.17 -42.67 44.15
C TRP A 448 -30.70 -42.73 44.00
N ARG A 449 -31.20 -42.60 42.77
CA ARG A 449 -32.63 -42.77 42.43
C ARG A 449 -33.14 -44.12 42.91
N ASP A 450 -32.46 -45.21 42.58
CA ASP A 450 -32.90 -46.55 43.01
C ASP A 450 -32.90 -46.68 44.54
N GLN A 451 -31.88 -46.15 45.23
CA GLN A 451 -31.84 -46.13 46.70
C GLN A 451 -33.03 -45.38 47.32
N GLN A 452 -33.32 -44.16 46.83
CA GLN A 452 -34.43 -43.35 47.35
C GLN A 452 -35.79 -43.98 47.06
N VAL A 453 -36.01 -44.43 45.82
CA VAL A 453 -37.25 -45.13 45.43
C VAL A 453 -37.44 -46.42 46.23
N THR A 454 -36.36 -47.15 46.52
CA THR A 454 -36.41 -48.35 47.38
C THR A 454 -36.83 -47.99 48.79
N ALA A 455 -36.20 -46.97 49.38
CA ALA A 455 -36.52 -46.52 50.72
C ALA A 455 -38.00 -46.11 50.81
N GLU A 456 -38.46 -45.26 49.90
CA GLU A 456 -39.85 -44.81 49.84
C GLU A 456 -40.83 -45.99 49.65
N TRP A 457 -40.53 -46.91 48.73
CA TRP A 457 -41.33 -48.12 48.52
C TRP A 457 -41.45 -48.98 49.80
N THR A 458 -40.36 -49.12 50.56
CA THR A 458 -40.37 -49.87 51.83
C THR A 458 -41.19 -49.19 52.93
N HIS A 459 -41.37 -47.87 52.86
CA HIS A 459 -42.21 -47.11 53.79
C HIS A 459 -43.70 -47.12 53.43
N LEU A 460 -44.07 -47.47 52.19
CA LEU A 460 -45.47 -47.60 51.81
C LEU A 460 -46.15 -48.77 52.54
N SER A 461 -47.39 -48.54 52.99
CA SER A 461 -48.26 -49.60 53.51
C SER A 461 -48.65 -50.61 52.43
N TRP A 462 -49.09 -51.80 52.83
CA TRP A 462 -49.52 -52.85 51.91
C TRP A 462 -50.59 -52.37 50.91
N TRP A 463 -51.57 -51.59 51.38
CA TRP A 463 -52.63 -51.03 50.53
C TRP A 463 -52.12 -50.00 49.52
N GLN A 464 -51.08 -49.23 49.85
CA GLN A 464 -50.47 -48.28 48.92
C GLN A 464 -49.63 -49.00 47.86
N ARG A 465 -48.88 -50.05 48.23
CA ARG A 465 -48.14 -50.88 47.26
C ARG A 465 -49.04 -51.65 46.27
N GLN A 466 -50.31 -51.87 46.61
CA GLN A 466 -51.31 -52.42 45.69
C GLN A 466 -51.79 -51.40 44.64
N ARG A 467 -51.61 -50.10 44.87
CA ARG A 467 -52.12 -49.01 44.03
C ARG A 467 -51.05 -48.17 43.35
N THR A 468 -49.81 -48.30 43.80
CA THR A 468 -48.64 -47.62 43.25
C THR A 468 -47.63 -48.69 42.89
N ASP A 469 -47.03 -48.60 41.72
CA ASP A 469 -45.88 -49.44 41.37
C ASP A 469 -44.57 -48.67 41.54
N ARG A 470 -43.47 -49.43 41.55
CA ARG A 470 -42.14 -48.85 41.78
C ARG A 470 -41.69 -47.94 40.63
N ALA A 471 -42.22 -48.15 39.42
CA ALA A 471 -41.95 -47.31 38.26
C ALA A 471 -42.61 -45.92 38.40
N THR A 472 -43.81 -45.87 38.97
CA THR A 472 -44.57 -44.65 39.25
C THR A 472 -43.85 -43.80 40.30
N LEU A 473 -43.36 -44.42 41.38
CA LEU A 473 -42.51 -43.71 42.35
C LEU A 473 -41.25 -43.16 41.69
N ALA A 474 -40.61 -43.96 40.85
CA ALA A 474 -39.38 -43.56 40.20
C ALA A 474 -39.59 -42.43 39.19
N ALA A 475 -40.71 -42.42 38.46
CA ALA A 475 -41.10 -41.31 37.57
C ALA A 475 -41.44 -40.04 38.37
N ALA A 476 -42.15 -40.16 39.50
CA ALA A 476 -42.43 -39.03 40.37
C ALA A 476 -41.13 -38.42 40.95
N PHE A 477 -40.18 -39.29 41.34
CA PHE A 477 -38.85 -38.89 41.78
C PHE A 477 -38.05 -38.17 40.69
N ASP A 478 -38.10 -38.66 39.45
CA ASP A 478 -37.47 -37.99 38.30
C ASP A 478 -38.08 -36.60 38.06
N VAL A 479 -39.41 -36.45 38.19
CA VAL A 479 -40.10 -35.15 38.05
C VAL A 479 -39.67 -34.15 39.13
N GLU A 480 -39.44 -34.61 40.36
CA GLU A 480 -39.01 -33.76 41.46
C GLU A 480 -37.54 -33.35 41.36
N HIS A 481 -36.66 -34.28 40.94
CA HIS A 481 -35.21 -34.10 41.04
C HIS A 481 -34.51 -33.81 39.72
N LEU A 482 -35.20 -33.94 38.58
CA LEU A 482 -34.65 -33.64 37.27
C LEU A 482 -35.38 -32.47 36.62
N THR A 483 -34.65 -31.83 35.72
CA THR A 483 -35.15 -30.87 34.75
C THR A 483 -34.71 -31.34 33.37
N ALA A 484 -35.31 -30.78 32.32
CA ALA A 484 -34.82 -30.95 30.97
C ALA A 484 -34.29 -29.62 30.44
N CYS A 485 -33.22 -29.66 29.63
CA CYS A 485 -32.81 -28.51 28.86
C CYS A 485 -33.93 -28.10 27.90
N ALA A 486 -34.36 -26.84 27.94
CA ALA A 486 -35.45 -26.33 27.10
C ALA A 486 -35.12 -26.32 25.59
N ARG A 487 -33.86 -26.62 25.22
CA ARG A 487 -33.37 -26.61 23.85
C ARG A 487 -33.10 -28.00 23.29
N CYS A 488 -32.37 -28.86 24.01
CA CYS A 488 -31.94 -30.16 23.51
C CYS A 488 -32.54 -31.34 24.29
N ALA A 489 -33.47 -31.10 25.21
CA ALA A 489 -34.10 -32.10 26.07
C ALA A 489 -33.14 -32.95 26.92
N LEU A 490 -31.86 -32.58 27.03
CA LEU A 490 -30.91 -33.25 27.92
C LEU A 490 -31.42 -33.18 29.35
N THR A 491 -31.48 -34.33 30.02
CA THR A 491 -31.97 -34.42 31.39
C THR A 491 -30.87 -34.03 32.34
N ILE A 492 -31.15 -33.10 33.25
CA ILE A 492 -30.14 -32.50 34.11
C ILE A 492 -30.73 -32.34 35.52
N PRO A 493 -29.95 -32.58 36.58
CA PRO A 493 -30.41 -32.45 37.96
C PRO A 493 -31.01 -31.07 38.25
N ALA A 494 -32.11 -31.01 38.98
CA ALA A 494 -32.77 -29.76 39.36
C ALA A 494 -31.89 -28.88 40.27
N THR A 495 -30.93 -29.48 40.96
CA THR A 495 -29.96 -28.79 41.81
C THR A 495 -28.83 -28.11 41.03
N ASP A 496 -28.67 -28.42 39.74
CA ASP A 496 -27.67 -27.81 38.87
C ASP A 496 -28.22 -26.53 38.23
N THR A 497 -27.62 -25.40 38.60
CA THR A 497 -27.99 -24.06 38.10
C THR A 497 -27.12 -23.61 36.93
N GLY A 498 -26.15 -24.42 36.48
CA GLY A 498 -25.30 -24.12 35.35
C GLY A 498 -26.03 -24.17 34.01
N ASP A 499 -25.34 -23.79 32.94
CA ASP A 499 -25.84 -23.99 31.57
C ASP A 499 -25.86 -25.47 31.21
N CYS A 500 -26.75 -25.86 30.29
CA CYS A 500 -26.77 -27.23 29.78
C CYS A 500 -25.38 -27.63 29.24
N PRO A 501 -24.74 -28.71 29.74
CA PRO A 501 -23.37 -29.06 29.35
C PRO A 501 -23.24 -29.53 27.89
N GLY A 502 -24.36 -29.87 27.24
CA GLY A 502 -24.37 -30.28 25.83
C GLY A 502 -24.59 -29.13 24.83
N CYS A 503 -25.42 -28.14 25.16
CA CYS A 503 -25.81 -27.07 24.22
C CYS A 503 -25.68 -25.64 24.78
N HIS A 504 -25.17 -25.52 26.00
CA HIS A 504 -24.96 -24.29 26.76
C HIS A 504 -26.21 -23.39 26.90
N HIS A 505 -27.41 -23.98 26.83
CA HIS A 505 -28.65 -23.25 27.07
C HIS A 505 -28.98 -23.19 28.56
N SER A 506 -29.34 -21.99 29.03
CA SER A 506 -29.62 -21.72 30.44
C SER A 506 -31.05 -22.02 30.88
N LYS A 507 -32.03 -22.00 29.94
CA LYS A 507 -33.43 -22.25 30.30
C LYS A 507 -33.71 -23.74 30.45
N ARG A 508 -34.49 -24.06 31.48
CA ARG A 508 -34.85 -25.42 31.86
C ARG A 508 -36.36 -25.58 31.92
N LEU A 509 -36.82 -26.79 31.61
CA LEU A 509 -38.20 -27.21 31.70
C LEU A 509 -38.34 -28.24 32.83
N PRO A 510 -39.52 -28.34 33.45
CA PRO A 510 -39.90 -29.52 34.21
C PRO A 510 -39.60 -30.81 33.43
N HIS A 511 -39.14 -31.86 34.10
CA HIS A 511 -38.70 -33.09 33.43
C HIS A 511 -39.83 -33.77 32.64
N ASP A 512 -41.06 -33.74 33.16
CA ASP A 512 -42.27 -34.24 32.48
C ASP A 512 -42.59 -33.48 31.19
N GLN A 513 -42.08 -32.27 31.00
CA GLN A 513 -42.24 -31.46 29.80
C GLN A 513 -41.11 -31.65 28.77
N CYS A 514 -40.16 -32.57 28.98
CA CYS A 514 -39.03 -32.78 28.06
C CYS A 514 -39.47 -33.13 26.62
N HIS A 515 -40.62 -33.80 26.48
CA HIS A 515 -41.21 -34.18 25.19
C HIS A 515 -41.76 -32.99 24.39
N THR A 516 -41.88 -31.81 25.00
CA THR A 516 -42.34 -30.58 24.32
C THR A 516 -41.22 -29.90 23.52
N VAL A 517 -39.96 -30.33 23.71
CA VAL A 517 -38.82 -29.82 22.95
C VAL A 517 -38.93 -30.31 21.51
N THR A 518 -38.93 -29.37 20.57
CA THR A 518 -38.97 -29.66 19.14
C THR A 518 -37.80 -30.56 18.73
N PRO A 519 -38.04 -31.70 18.07
CA PRO A 519 -36.97 -32.57 17.56
C PRO A 519 -36.02 -31.83 16.61
N LEU A 520 -34.73 -32.22 16.62
CA LEU A 520 -33.72 -31.62 15.73
C LEU A 520 -34.11 -31.69 14.26
N THR A 521 -34.73 -32.80 13.84
CA THR A 521 -35.19 -33.01 12.47
C THR A 521 -36.19 -31.94 12.05
N ASP A 522 -37.09 -31.55 12.93
CA ASP A 522 -38.14 -30.56 12.66
C ASP A 522 -37.54 -29.15 12.62
N LEU A 523 -36.58 -28.87 13.52
CA LEU A 523 -35.82 -27.61 13.50
C LEU A 523 -35.03 -27.45 12.19
N ILE A 524 -34.33 -28.49 11.75
CA ILE A 524 -33.57 -28.48 10.50
C ILE A 524 -34.50 -28.38 9.29
N ALA A 525 -35.63 -29.10 9.29
CA ALA A 525 -36.62 -29.02 8.21
C ALA A 525 -37.18 -27.61 8.06
N ALA A 526 -37.49 -26.93 9.18
CA ALA A 526 -37.92 -25.53 9.16
C ALA A 526 -36.84 -24.60 8.59
N LEU A 527 -35.57 -24.78 9.00
CA LEU A 527 -34.46 -23.98 8.45
C LEU A 527 -34.27 -24.21 6.94
N LEU A 528 -34.38 -25.46 6.47
CA LEU A 528 -34.26 -25.77 5.05
C LEU A 528 -35.40 -25.14 4.23
N ALA A 529 -36.63 -25.15 4.73
CA ALA A 529 -37.75 -24.48 4.08
C ALA A 529 -37.52 -22.96 3.93
N ASP A 530 -36.87 -22.35 4.93
CA ASP A 530 -36.48 -20.94 4.85
C ASP A 530 -35.39 -20.69 3.78
N THR A 531 -34.50 -21.65 3.53
CA THR A 531 -33.49 -21.49 2.45
C THR A 531 -34.11 -21.49 1.05
N THR A 532 -35.27 -22.11 0.84
CA THR A 532 -35.92 -22.18 -0.48
C THR A 532 -36.83 -20.99 -0.77
N ASN A 533 -37.31 -20.29 0.26
CA ASN A 533 -38.16 -19.11 0.09
C ASN A 533 -37.37 -17.84 -0.29
N ASP A 534 -36.04 -17.87 -0.11
CA ASP A 534 -35.15 -16.74 -0.35
C ASP A 534 -34.37 -16.85 -1.68
N ALA A 535 -34.61 -17.90 -2.48
CA ALA A 535 -34.04 -18.13 -3.82
C ALA A 535 -35.05 -17.70 -4.91
#